data_AF-D2HMJ4-F1
#
_entry.id   AF-D2HMJ4-F1
#
_cell.length_a   1.000
_cell.length_b   1.000
_cell.length_c   1.000
_cell.angle_alpha   90.00
_cell.angle_beta   90.00
_cell.angle_gamma   90.00
#
_symmetry.space_group_name_H-M   'P 1'
#
loop_
_entity.id
_entity.type
_entity.pdbx_description
1 polymer ?
#
loop_
_entity_poly.entity_id
_entity_poly.type
_entity_poly.pdbx_seq_one_letter_code
_entity_poly.pdbx_strand_id
1 'polypeptide(L)' 'MQHIFAFFCTGFLGAVVGANFPNNIQIGGLFPNQQSQEHAAFRFALSQLTEPPKLLPQIDIVNISDSFEMTYR' A
#
# COMPACT_ATOMS: atom_id res chain seq x y z
N MET A 1 -24.97 -27.10 22.87
CA MET A 1 -23.50 -27.10 23.06
C MET A 1 -22.70 -26.80 21.78
N GLN A 2 -23.11 -27.26 20.59
CA GLN A 2 -22.31 -27.07 19.36
C GLN A 2 -22.29 -25.62 18.80
N HIS A 3 -23.38 -24.86 18.93
CA HIS A 3 -23.45 -23.48 18.39
C HIS A 3 -22.56 -22.47 19.13
N ILE A 4 -22.36 -22.66 20.44
CA ILE A 4 -21.46 -21.83 21.26
C ILE A 4 -20.02 -22.07 20.82
N PHE A 5 -19.63 -23.34 20.65
CA PHE A 5 -18.31 -23.70 20.16
C PHE A 5 -18.03 -23.12 18.77
N ALA A 6 -19.01 -23.18 17.85
CA ALA A 6 -18.89 -22.56 16.54
C ALA A 6 -18.68 -21.04 16.63
N PHE A 7 -19.43 -20.34 17.51
CA PHE A 7 -19.30 -18.89 17.69
C PHE A 7 -17.90 -18.49 18.21
N PHE A 8 -17.35 -19.26 19.15
CA PHE A 8 -15.99 -19.07 19.64
C PHE A 8 -14.94 -19.35 18.56
N CYS A 9 -15.11 -20.40 17.75
CA CYS A 9 -14.22 -20.69 16.64
C CYS A 9 -14.23 -19.57 15.59
N THR A 10 -15.39 -19.04 15.22
CA THR A 10 -15.48 -17.95 14.23
C THR A 10 -14.88 -16.65 14.78
N GLY A 11 -15.11 -16.33 16.06
CA GLY A 11 -14.52 -15.17 16.71
C GLY A 11 -12.99 -15.28 16.83
N PHE A 12 -12.49 -16.46 17.20
CA PHE A 12 -11.05 -16.72 17.30
C PHE A 12 -10.37 -16.66 15.92
N LEU A 13 -10.97 -17.25 14.89
CA LEU A 13 -10.46 -17.17 13.52
C LEU A 13 -10.44 -15.72 13.02
N GLY A 14 -11.48 -14.93 13.31
CA GLY A 14 -11.50 -13.50 13.00
C GLY A 14 -10.39 -12.71 13.70
N ALA A 15 -10.14 -13.01 14.99
CA ALA A 15 -9.07 -12.38 15.75
C ALA A 15 -7.67 -12.75 15.24
N VAL A 16 -7.45 -14.02 14.86
CA VAL A 16 -6.18 -14.49 14.30
C VAL A 16 -5.90 -13.86 12.93
N VAL A 17 -6.91 -13.73 12.08
CA VAL A 17 -6.78 -13.07 10.77
C VAL A 17 -6.49 -11.57 10.93
N GLY A 18 -7.18 -10.89 11.85
CA GLY A 18 -6.93 -9.47 12.14
C GLY A 18 -5.57 -9.20 12.78
N ALA A 19 -5.10 -10.10 13.65
CA ALA A 19 -3.79 -9.99 14.30
C ALA A 19 -2.61 -10.27 13.35
N ASN A 20 -2.83 -11.04 12.28
CA ASN A 20 -1.79 -11.37 11.32
C ASN A 20 -1.70 -10.38 10.14
N PHE A 21 -2.35 -9.22 10.24
CA PHE A 21 -2.23 -8.18 9.23
C PHE A 21 -0.82 -7.61 9.23
N PRO A 22 -0.13 -7.52 8.08
CA PRO A 22 1.25 -7.05 8.03
C PRO A 22 1.34 -5.58 8.47
N ASN A 23 2.21 -5.32 9.45
CA ASN A 23 2.47 -3.97 9.95
C ASN A 23 3.09 -3.03 8.90
N ASN A 24 3.55 -3.58 7.77
CA ASN A 24 4.19 -2.84 6.70
C ASN A 24 3.55 -3.22 5.37
N ILE A 25 2.92 -2.23 4.71
CA ILE A 25 2.29 -2.41 3.40
C ILE A 25 3.14 -1.72 2.35
N GLN A 26 3.61 -2.49 1.37
CA GLN A 26 4.37 -1.95 0.25
C GLN A 26 3.41 -1.30 -0.75
N ILE A 27 3.61 -0.02 -1.04
CA ILE A 27 2.82 0.74 -2.03
C ILE A 27 3.72 1.06 -3.21
N GLY A 28 3.48 0.39 -4.34
CA GLY A 28 4.11 0.72 -5.62
C GLY A 28 3.59 2.06 -6.16
N GLY A 29 4.47 2.90 -6.69
CA GLY A 29 4.09 4.14 -7.36
C GLY A 29 5.05 4.49 -8.49
N LEU A 30 4.52 4.87 -9.65
CA LEU A 30 5.32 5.35 -10.77
C LEU A 30 5.24 6.86 -10.81
N PHE A 31 6.37 7.54 -10.59
CA PHE A 31 6.42 9.01 -10.61
C PHE A 31 7.24 9.50 -11.82
N PRO A 32 6.75 10.52 -12.56
CA PRO A 32 7.43 11.01 -13.75
C PRO A 32 8.71 11.80 -13.44
N ASN A 33 8.75 12.45 -12.27
CA ASN A 33 9.83 13.33 -11.87
C ASN A 33 10.24 13.04 -10.42
N GLN A 34 11.55 13.01 -10.17
CA GLN A 34 12.14 12.74 -8.86
C GLN A 34 11.85 13.83 -7.81
N GLN A 35 11.66 15.07 -8.26
CA GLN A 35 11.36 16.24 -7.44
C GLN A 35 10.12 16.99 -7.94
N SER A 36 9.01 16.26 -8.07
CA SER A 36 7.69 16.83 -8.38
C SER A 36 6.98 17.31 -7.11
N GLN A 37 6.10 18.32 -7.24
CA GLN A 37 5.23 18.76 -6.15
C GLN A 37 4.35 17.61 -5.63
N GLU A 38 3.93 16.73 -6.52
CA GLU A 38 3.14 15.52 -6.27
C GLU A 38 3.93 14.51 -5.44
N HIS A 39 5.23 14.34 -5.73
CA HIS A 39 6.11 13.47 -4.93
C HIS A 39 6.33 14.04 -3.52
N ALA A 40 6.42 15.37 -3.39
CA ALA A 40 6.47 16.03 -2.08
C ALA A 40 5.16 15.87 -1.28
N ALA A 41 4.01 16.08 -1.93
CA ALA A 41 2.70 15.90 -1.31
C ALA A 41 2.46 14.44 -0.89
N PHE A 42 2.89 13.48 -1.71
CA PHE A 42 2.81 12.06 -1.39
C PHE A 42 3.63 11.70 -0.14
N ARG A 43 4.89 12.16 -0.05
CA ARG A 43 5.71 11.95 1.14
C ARG A 43 5.14 12.65 2.37
N PHE A 44 4.57 13.84 2.20
CA PHE A 44 3.91 14.56 3.28
C PHE A 44 2.71 13.78 3.81
N ALA A 45 1.81 13.31 2.95
CA ALA A 45 0.65 12.50 3.35
C ALA A 45 1.09 11.21 4.06
N LEU A 46 2.12 10.53 3.58
CA LEU A 46 2.67 9.34 4.24
C LEU A 46 3.24 9.64 5.63
N SER A 47 3.82 10.83 5.84
CA SER A 47 4.33 11.23 7.15
C SER A 47 3.24 11.54 8.18
N GLN A 48 2.01 11.85 7.72
CA GLN A 48 0.86 12.10 8.59
C GLN A 48 0.22 10.79 9.10
N LEU A 49 0.47 9.67 8.42
CA LEU A 49 -0.03 8.36 8.79
C LEU A 49 0.87 7.74 9.88
N THR A 50 0.48 7.90 11.13
CA THR A 50 1.18 7.34 12.31
C THR A 50 0.60 6.01 12.79
N GLU A 51 -0.63 5.69 12.37
CA GLU A 51 -1.30 4.44 12.75
C GLU A 51 -0.80 3.25 11.91
N PRO A 52 -0.66 2.06 12.51
CA PRO A 52 -0.42 0.85 11.76
C PRO A 52 -1.65 0.52 10.90
N PRO A 53 -1.46 -0.05 9.69
CA PRO A 53 -0.21 -0.49 9.08
C PRO A 53 0.63 0.64 8.45
N LYS A 54 1.95 0.60 8.64
CA LYS A 54 2.89 1.56 8.04
C LYS A 54 2.98 1.35 6.54
N LEU A 55 2.68 2.39 5.78
CA LEU A 55 2.82 2.39 4.33
C LEU A 55 4.29 2.61 3.96
N LEU A 56 4.90 1.61 3.32
CA LEU A 56 6.24 1.66 2.75
C LEU A 56 6.13 1.95 1.25
N PRO A 57 6.42 3.18 0.80
CA PRO A 57 6.40 3.49 -0.62
C PRO A 57 7.57 2.82 -1.36
N GLN A 58 7.27 2.10 -2.42
CA GLN A 58 8.21 1.57 -3.41
C GLN A 58 7.99 2.36 -4.71
N ILE A 59 8.61 3.54 -4.77
CA ILE A 59 8.45 4.45 -5.91
C ILE A 59 9.56 4.22 -6.92
N ASP A 60 9.18 3.98 -8.17
CA ASP A 60 10.07 4.00 -9.32
C ASP A 60 9.84 5.26 -10.16
N ILE A 61 10.93 5.83 -10.67
CA ILE A 61 10.88 7.03 -11.51
C ILE A 61 10.81 6.57 -12.96
N VAL A 62 9.76 6.98 -13.66
CA VAL A 62 9.54 6.60 -15.05
C VAL A 62 9.75 7.80 -15.94
N ASN A 63 10.71 7.71 -16.84
CA ASN A 63 10.90 8.72 -17.87
C ASN A 63 9.84 8.54 -18.96
N ILE A 64 8.81 9.39 -18.92
CA ILE A 64 7.71 9.37 -19.89
C ILE A 64 8.22 9.68 -21.32
N SER A 65 9.36 10.37 -21.49
CA SER A 65 9.93 10.65 -22.81
C SER A 65 10.36 9.40 -23.56
N ASP A 66 10.73 8.34 -22.84
CA ASP A 66 11.28 7.12 -23.43
C ASP A 66 10.18 6.07 -23.71
N SER A 67 8.92 6.36 -23.33
CA SER A 67 7.83 5.38 -23.31
C SER A 67 6.83 5.47 -24.46
N PHE A 68 6.80 6.57 -25.22
CA PHE A 68 5.81 6.77 -26.29
C PHE A 68 6.41 7.26 -27.59
N GLU A 69 7.53 6.68 -28.03
CA GLU A 69 7.94 6.82 -29.44
C GLU A 69 6.92 6.05 -30.31
N MET A 70 5.82 6.74 -30.65
CA MET A 70 4.84 6.29 -31.62
C MET A 70 5.59 6.12 -32.94
N THR A 71 5.97 4.89 -33.26
CA THR A 71 6.53 4.57 -34.58
C THR A 71 5.39 4.72 -35.58
N TYR A 72 5.22 5.91 -36.13
CA TYR A 72 4.40 6.11 -37.32
C TYR A 72 5.10 5.38 -38.46
N ARG A 73 4.67 4.13 -38.73
CA ARG A 73 4.91 3.46 -40.00
C ARG A 73 3.73 3.67 -40.92
#